data_AF-A0A6B2T3E0-F1
#
_entry.id   AF-A0A6B2T3E0-F1
#
_cell.length_a   1.000
_cell.length_b   1.000
_cell.length_c   1.000
_cell.angle_alpha   90.00
_cell.angle_beta   90.00
_cell.angle_gamma   90.00
#
_symmetry.space_group_name_H-M   'P 1'
#
loop_
_entity.id
_entity.type
_entity.pdbx_description
1 polymer ?
#
loop_
_entity_poly.entity_id
_entity_poly.type
_entity_poly.pdbx_seq_one_letter_code
_entity_poly.pdbx_strand_id
1 'polypeptide(L)'
;MGATDIALVPRHPRTGEVWQPSDRAAAVVPLEADVWLHVAFPREPLPVPATGGLPDGVYRDDPLPLRPVRLFAADRHVFLHTLARLPAVREPWLRAVYDPVQDAPFGHPF
;
A
#
# COMPACT_ATOMS: atom_id res chain seq x y z
N MET A 1 12.36 30.51 24.43
CA MET A 1 12.63 30.90 23.04
C MET A 1 11.36 30.56 22.27
N GLY A 2 10.52 31.57 21.99
CA GLY A 2 9.18 31.34 21.42
C GLY A 2 9.29 30.81 19.99
N ALA A 3 8.53 29.77 19.67
CA ALA A 3 8.43 29.28 18.30
C ALA A 3 7.76 30.36 17.45
N THR A 4 8.39 30.79 16.37
CA THR A 4 7.73 31.58 15.35
C THR A 4 6.86 30.64 14.53
N ASP A 5 5.55 30.84 14.55
CA ASP A 5 4.65 30.05 13.73
C ASP A 5 4.89 30.33 12.24
N ILE A 6 4.90 29.28 11.43
CA ILE A 6 5.07 29.35 9.98
C ILE A 6 3.75 28.96 9.33
N ALA A 7 3.24 29.82 8.45
CA ALA A 7 2.03 29.57 7.68
C ALA A 7 2.40 29.26 6.22
N LEU A 8 2.21 28.00 5.81
CA LEU A 8 2.28 27.61 4.40
C LEU A 8 0.95 28.01 3.73
N VAL A 9 1.01 28.88 2.73
CA VAL A 9 -0.19 29.41 2.05
C VAL A 9 -0.12 29.19 0.54
N PRO A 10 -1.26 28.99 -0.14
CA PRO A 10 -1.27 28.83 -1.58
C PRO A 10 -1.11 30.19 -2.28
N ARG A 11 -0.42 30.17 -3.41
CA ARG A 11 -0.53 31.18 -4.46
C ARG A 11 -1.74 30.90 -5.32
N HIS A 12 -2.50 31.94 -5.64
CA HIS A 12 -3.64 31.83 -6.52
C HIS A 12 -3.18 31.42 -7.93
N PRO A 13 -3.67 30.31 -8.50
CA PRO A 13 -3.09 29.71 -9.70
C PRO A 13 -3.26 30.55 -10.97
N ARG A 14 -4.18 31.52 -10.97
CA ARG A 14 -4.43 32.41 -12.12
C ARG A 14 -3.77 33.78 -11.96
N THR A 15 -3.70 34.32 -10.75
CA THR A 15 -3.26 35.70 -10.49
C THR A 15 -1.88 35.77 -9.84
N GLY A 16 -1.38 34.66 -9.28
CA GLY A 16 -0.15 34.61 -8.51
C GLY A 16 -0.25 35.26 -7.12
N GLU A 17 -1.42 35.81 -6.76
CA GLU A 17 -1.62 36.45 -5.47
C GLU A 17 -1.47 35.47 -4.32
N VAL A 18 -0.78 35.89 -3.26
CA VAL A 18 -0.55 35.08 -2.07
C VAL A 18 -1.73 35.23 -1.13
N TRP A 19 -2.31 34.12 -0.68
CA TRP A 19 -3.36 34.15 0.34
C TRP A 19 -2.79 34.70 1.66
N GLN A 20 -3.46 35.74 2.20
CA GLN A 20 -3.09 36.35 3.47
C GLN A 20 -3.83 35.66 4.64
N PRO A 21 -3.11 35.02 5.58
CA PRO A 21 -3.72 34.43 6.76
C PRO A 21 -4.23 35.53 7.71
N SER A 22 -5.28 35.22 8.47
CA SER A 22 -5.87 36.16 9.43
C SER A 22 -4.95 36.46 10.61
N ASP A 23 -4.07 35.51 10.95
CA ASP A 23 -3.01 35.72 11.93
C ASP A 23 -1.78 36.37 11.27
N ARG A 24 -1.45 37.59 11.71
CA ARG A 24 -0.30 38.35 11.21
C ARG A 24 1.02 37.99 11.91
N ALA A 25 0.98 37.21 12.99
CA ALA A 25 2.19 36.83 13.73
C ALA A 25 2.98 35.70 13.06
N ALA A 26 2.36 34.96 12.13
CA ALA A 26 3.00 33.85 11.44
C ALA A 26 3.87 34.32 10.25
N ALA A 27 5.04 33.72 10.11
CA ALA A 27 5.88 33.90 8.91
C ALA A 27 5.21 33.21 7.72
N VAL A 28 4.82 34.00 6.71
CA VAL A 28 4.09 33.50 5.53
C VAL A 28 5.06 32.93 4.50
N VAL A 29 4.87 31.67 4.11
CA VAL A 29 5.64 30.99 3.07
C VAL A 29 4.69 30.60 1.92
N PRO A 30 4.78 31.29 0.77
CA PRO A 30 3.92 30.98 -0.37
C PRO A 30 4.39 29.72 -1.10
N LEU A 31 3.45 28.83 -1.40
CA LEU A 31 3.63 27.64 -2.22
C LEU A 31 2.75 27.73 -3.47
N GLU A 32 3.16 27.08 -4.55
CA GLU A 32 2.27 26.87 -5.70
C GLU A 32 1.03 26.09 -5.26
N ALA A 33 -0.14 26.40 -5.86
CA ALA A 33 -1.42 25.89 -5.38
C ALA A 33 -1.49 24.35 -5.34
N ASP A 34 -0.87 23.68 -6.31
CA ASP A 34 -0.78 22.24 -6.42
C ASP A 34 0.11 21.63 -5.33
N VAL A 35 1.26 22.25 -5.05
CA VAL A 35 2.16 21.86 -3.96
C VAL A 35 1.48 22.06 -2.61
N TRP A 36 0.83 23.21 -2.40
CA TRP A 36 0.09 23.48 -1.18
C TRP A 36 -1.03 22.45 -0.94
N LEU A 37 -1.80 22.11 -1.98
CA LEU A 37 -2.85 21.08 -1.90
C LEU A 37 -2.28 19.71 -1.48
N HIS A 38 -1.10 19.34 -1.98
CA HIS A 38 -0.47 18.07 -1.62
C HIS A 38 -0.06 18.02 -0.14
N VAL A 39 0.43 19.13 0.41
CA VAL A 39 0.87 19.22 1.82
C VAL A 39 -0.31 19.40 2.78
N ALA A 40 -1.30 20.22 2.41
CA ALA A 40 -2.48 20.49 3.24
C ALA A 40 -3.45 19.30 3.30
N PHE A 41 -3.50 18.50 2.22
CA PHE A 41 -4.35 17.33 2.12
C PHE A 41 -3.51 16.11 1.70
N PRO A 42 -2.68 15.58 2.62
CA PRO A 42 -1.87 14.41 2.33
C PRO A 42 -2.81 13.25 1.97
N ARG A 43 -2.67 12.75 0.74
CA ARG A 43 -3.30 11.48 0.37
C ARG A 43 -2.57 10.39 1.14
N GLU A 44 -3.31 9.46 1.74
CA GLU A 44 -2.70 8.23 2.24
C GLU A 44 -1.84 7.64 1.11
N PRO A 45 -0.56 7.32 1.37
CA PRO A 45 0.23 6.61 0.40
C PRO A 45 -0.56 5.38 0.00
N LEU A 46 -0.95 5.31 -1.27
CA LEU A 46 -1.48 4.06 -1.81
C LEU A 46 -0.44 3.00 -1.46
N PRO A 47 -0.82 1.85 -0.87
CA PRO A 47 0.12 0.77 -0.65
C PRO A 47 0.56 0.28 -2.03
N VAL A 48 1.61 0.90 -2.56
CA VAL A 48 2.24 0.47 -3.80
C VAL A 48 2.91 -0.85 -3.43
N PRO A 49 2.51 -1.97 -4.04
CA PRO A 49 3.28 -3.18 -3.87
C PRO A 49 4.68 -2.88 -4.40
N ALA A 50 5.69 -2.99 -3.55
CA ALA A 50 7.07 -3.06 -4.00
C ALA A 50 7.26 -4.43 -4.69
N THR A 51 6.72 -4.60 -5.89
CA THR A 51 7.03 -5.72 -6.78
C THR A 51 8.44 -5.49 -7.30
N GLY A 52 9.42 -5.77 -6.47
CA GLY A 52 10.83 -5.56 -6.75
C GLY A 52 11.61 -5.35 -5.45
N GLY A 53 12.56 -6.25 -5.20
CA GLY A 53 13.61 -6.01 -4.22
C GLY A 53 14.35 -4.72 -4.55
N LEU A 54 14.77 -4.00 -3.53
CA LEU A 54 15.51 -2.76 -3.69
C LEU A 54 16.94 -3.08 -4.20
N PRO A 55 17.52 -2.30 -5.13
CA PRO A 55 18.90 -2.50 -5.57
C PRO A 55 19.89 -2.40 -4.40
N ASP A 56 21.01 -3.12 -4.49
CA ASP A 56 22.06 -3.07 -3.47
C ASP A 56 22.54 -1.63 -3.25
N GLY A 57 22.64 -1.23 -1.99
CA GLY A 57 23.12 0.09 -1.58
C GLY A 57 22.05 1.19 -1.52
N VAL A 58 20.80 0.91 -1.90
CA VAL A 58 19.67 1.82 -1.64
C VAL A 58 19.01 1.42 -0.33
N TYR A 59 18.66 2.38 0.52
CA TYR A 59 17.90 2.15 1.76
C TYR A 59 16.49 2.74 1.60
N ARG A 60 15.46 2.05 2.11
CA ARG A 60 14.10 2.63 2.22
C ARG A 60 13.97 3.33 3.57
N ASP A 61 13.42 4.54 3.55
CA ASP A 61 13.01 5.27 4.77
C ASP A 61 11.68 4.74 5.33
N ASP A 62 10.87 4.08 4.50
CA ASP A 62 9.61 3.47 4.92
C ASP A 62 9.85 2.13 5.66
N PRO A 63 9.12 1.87 6.75
CA PRO A 63 9.16 0.58 7.40
C PRO A 63 8.72 -0.52 6.43
N LEU A 64 9.45 -1.64 6.42
CA LEU A 64 9.06 -2.81 5.64
C LEU A 64 7.63 -3.23 6.03
N PRO A 65 6.80 -3.65 5.05
CA PRO A 65 5.49 -4.21 5.38
C PRO A 65 5.68 -5.39 6.34
N LEU A 66 4.76 -5.51 7.31
CA LEU A 66 4.78 -6.61 8.28
C LEU A 66 4.87 -7.94 7.52
N ARG A 67 5.81 -8.80 7.93
CA ARG A 67 5.90 -10.13 7.35
C ARG A 67 4.57 -10.85 7.59
N PRO A 68 3.97 -11.48 6.56
CA PRO A 68 2.74 -12.20 6.75
C PRO A 68 2.95 -13.31 7.78
N VAL A 69 2.11 -13.34 8.81
CA VAL A 69 2.13 -14.35 9.90
C VAL A 69 1.74 -15.76 9.42
N ARG A 70 1.28 -15.89 8.18
CA ARG A 70 0.88 -17.16 7.58
C ARG A 70 1.43 -17.27 6.16
N LEU A 71 1.74 -18.51 5.76
CA LEU A 71 2.06 -18.82 4.38
C LEU A 71 0.85 -18.51 3.48
N PHE A 72 1.15 -18.21 2.22
CA PHE A 72 0.11 -18.13 1.19
C PHE A 72 -0.58 -19.49 1.07
N ALA A 73 -1.90 -19.50 1.24
CA ALA A 73 -2.74 -20.66 0.99
C ALA A 73 -3.77 -20.27 -0.07
N ALA A 74 -3.91 -21.10 -1.11
CA ALA A 74 -4.99 -20.95 -2.07
C ALA A 74 -6.33 -21.14 -1.36
N ASP A 75 -7.37 -20.42 -1.81
CA ASP A 75 -8.73 -20.70 -1.36
C ASP A 75 -9.08 -22.15 -1.71
N ARG A 76 -9.40 -22.96 -0.68
CA ARG A 76 -9.63 -24.39 -0.83
C ARG A 76 -10.73 -24.68 -1.84
N HIS A 77 -11.82 -23.93 -1.79
CA HIS A 77 -12.97 -24.19 -2.64
C HIS A 77 -12.63 -23.86 -4.11
N VAL A 78 -12.01 -22.70 -4.36
CA VAL A 78 -11.54 -22.31 -5.70
C VAL A 78 -10.51 -23.30 -6.24
N PHE A 79 -9.57 -23.73 -5.40
CA PHE A 79 -8.52 -24.68 -5.77
C PHE A 79 -9.10 -26.04 -6.17
N LEU A 80 -9.93 -26.66 -5.32
CA LEU A 80 -10.58 -27.94 -5.63
C LEU A 80 -11.52 -27.83 -6.83
N HIS A 81 -12.29 -26.74 -6.95
CA HIS A 81 -13.15 -26.50 -8.10
C HIS A 81 -12.34 -26.41 -9.40
N THR A 82 -11.20 -25.74 -9.38
CA THR A 82 -10.31 -25.61 -10.54
C THR A 82 -9.72 -26.95 -10.93
N LEU A 83 -9.21 -27.72 -9.96
CA LEU A 83 -8.66 -29.06 -10.20
C LEU A 83 -9.70 -30.01 -10.77
N ALA A 84 -10.93 -30.03 -10.25
CA ALA A 84 -12.00 -30.91 -10.71
C ALA A 84 -12.40 -30.68 -12.18
N ARG A 85 -12.12 -29.50 -12.73
CA ARG A 85 -12.41 -29.17 -14.15
C ARG A 85 -11.32 -29.62 -15.10
N LEU A 86 -10.14 -30.02 -14.60
CA LEU A 86 -9.06 -30.55 -15.43
C LEU A 86 -9.36 -32.03 -15.74
N PRO A 87 -9.36 -32.47 -17.01
CA PRO A 87 -9.52 -33.90 -17.34
C PRO A 87 -8.47 -34.78 -16.65
N ALA A 88 -7.26 -34.24 -16.47
CA ALA A 88 -6.15 -34.89 -15.77
C ALA A 88 -6.42 -35.12 -14.28
N VAL A 89 -7.51 -34.60 -13.69
CA VAL A 89 -7.86 -34.88 -12.29
C VAL A 89 -8.11 -36.36 -12.06
N ARG A 90 -8.40 -37.13 -13.10
CA ARG A 90 -8.55 -38.59 -13.02
C ARG A 90 -7.20 -39.32 -12.98
N GLU A 91 -6.11 -38.64 -13.32
CA GLU A 91 -4.78 -39.24 -13.29
C GLU A 91 -4.28 -39.41 -11.85
N PRO A 92 -3.57 -40.51 -11.55
CA PRO A 92 -3.14 -40.82 -10.18
C PRO A 92 -2.34 -39.72 -9.52
N TRP A 93 -1.48 -39.03 -10.27
CA TRP A 93 -0.62 -37.97 -9.74
C TRP A 93 -1.41 -36.73 -9.32
N LEU A 94 -2.52 -36.41 -10.00
CA LEU A 94 -3.33 -35.24 -9.66
C LEU A 94 -4.37 -35.58 -8.58
N ARG A 95 -4.87 -36.82 -8.53
CA ARG A 95 -5.65 -37.33 -7.39
C ARG A 95 -4.85 -37.29 -6.09
N ALA A 96 -3.57 -37.63 -6.14
CA ALA A 96 -2.67 -37.54 -4.98
C ALA A 96 -2.50 -36.11 -4.43
N VAL A 97 -2.80 -35.07 -5.22
CA VAL A 97 -2.84 -33.66 -4.78
C VAL A 97 -4.25 -33.26 -4.34
N TYR A 98 -5.28 -33.72 -5.05
CA TYR A 98 -6.67 -33.36 -4.81
C TYR A 98 -7.23 -33.97 -3.52
N ASP A 99 -7.04 -35.28 -3.31
CA ASP A 99 -7.68 -36.01 -2.22
C ASP A 99 -7.22 -35.51 -0.83
N PRO A 100 -5.93 -35.25 -0.56
CA PRO A 100 -5.50 -34.71 0.73
C PRO A 100 -6.09 -33.33 1.06
N VAL A 101 -6.24 -32.44 0.06
CA VAL A 101 -6.80 -31.09 0.25
C VAL A 101 -8.34 -31.13 0.38
N GLN A 102 -8.96 -32.15 -0.20
CA GLN A 102 -10.38 -32.44 0.00
C GLN A 102 -10.63 -32.97 1.42
N ASP A 103 -9.85 -33.94 1.87
CA ASP A 103 -10.10 -34.70 3.11
C ASP A 103 -9.58 -33.97 4.36
N ALA A 104 -8.52 -33.17 4.21
CA ALA A 104 -8.03 -32.27 5.24
C ALA A 104 -7.97 -30.83 4.68
N PRO A 105 -8.66 -29.85 5.28
CA PRO A 105 -8.41 -28.45 4.93
C PRO A 105 -6.94 -28.15 5.20
N PHE A 106 -6.32 -27.28 4.38
CA PHE A 106 -4.95 -26.79 4.61
C PHE A 106 -4.77 -26.55 6.10
N GLY A 107 -3.94 -27.38 6.73
CA GLY A 107 -3.84 -27.41 8.19
C GLY A 107 -3.59 -26.00 8.70
N HIS A 108 -4.36 -25.59 9.72
CA HIS A 108 -4.03 -24.41 10.50
C HIS A 108 -2.55 -24.52 10.90
N PRO A 109 -1.67 -23.60 10.45
CA PRO A 109 -0.33 -23.56 11.00
C PRO A 109 -0.45 -23.05 12.44
N PHE A 110 0.32 -23.63 13.36
CA PHE A 110 0.50 -23.15 14.73
C PHE A 110 0.77 -21.63 14.78
#